data_AF-A0A1Y4BV41-F1
#
_entry.id   AF-A0A1Y4BV41-F1
#
_cell.length_a   1.000
_cell.length_b   1.000
_cell.length_c   1.000
_cell.angle_alpha   90.00
_cell.angle_beta   90.00
_cell.angle_gamma   90.00
#
_symmetry.space_group_name_H-M   'P 1'
#
loop_
_entity.id
_entity.type
_entity.pdbx_description
1 polymer ?
#
loop_
_entity_poly.entity_id
_entity_poly.type
_entity_poly.pdbx_seq_one_letter_code
_entity_poly.pdbx_strand_id
1 'polypeptide(L)'
;VYYAREDGSIVYGWLDLGGKRYRLDKDYGYLWTGWYEADGRVYYGRSDGSIVYGWLDLGGKRYRLDKDYGYLWTGWYGADGRVYYAREDGSIVYGWLDLDGKRYRLDINNGFLWTGWFSVGDGYWYYGGPDGAIYTGTHVIDGIQYTFDEYGRTTVTPVQAQMASKAQYYGSNTGYLVMVDTTNNYLGVFTGSYGNWSLLKFWRCSTGASSTPTVLGQFTVGAKGYSFGSGYTCYYYTQFFGDYLIHSIKYYQNTFSVLDGRLGMNISHGCVRLPLDEARWIYSTIPTGTKVVTYR
;
A
#
# COMPACT_ATOMS: atom_id res chain seq x y z
N VAL A 1 22.73 34.16 29.31
CA VAL A 1 22.36 33.72 30.67
C VAL A 1 23.52 32.90 31.23
N TYR A 2 23.89 33.09 32.50
CA TYR A 2 24.94 32.30 33.17
C TYR A 2 24.32 31.51 34.32
N TYR A 3 24.94 30.40 34.71
CA TYR A 3 24.64 29.72 35.97
C TYR A 3 25.83 29.86 36.90
N ALA A 4 25.59 30.29 38.13
CA ALA A 4 26.60 30.37 39.17
C ALA A 4 26.30 29.34 40.26
N ARG A 5 27.36 28.80 40.88
CA ARG A 5 27.27 27.96 42.09
C ARG A 5 27.04 28.84 43.32
N GLU A 6 26.78 28.23 44.48
CA GLU A 6 26.57 28.95 45.75
C GLU A 6 27.76 29.83 46.15
N ASP A 7 28.97 29.48 45.72
CA ASP A 7 30.20 30.25 45.94
C ASP A 7 30.40 31.41 44.93
N GLY A 8 29.43 31.62 44.02
CA GLY A 8 29.49 32.65 42.98
C GLY A 8 30.32 32.27 41.74
N SER A 9 30.94 31.08 41.71
CA SER A 9 31.70 30.62 40.54
C SER A 9 30.78 30.27 39.37
N ILE A 10 31.17 30.64 38.14
CA ILE A 10 30.41 30.35 36.92
C ILE A 10 30.55 28.85 36.59
N VAL A 11 29.43 28.24 36.19
CA VAL A 11 29.39 26.87 35.67
C VAL A 11 29.78 26.88 34.19
N TYR A 12 30.60 25.92 33.77
CA TYR A 12 31.00 25.72 32.39
C TYR A 12 30.63 24.30 31.95
N GLY A 13 30.36 24.12 30.67
CA GLY A 13 30.10 22.80 30.11
C GLY A 13 28.73 22.21 30.45
N TRP A 14 28.68 20.93 30.78
CA TRP A 14 27.41 20.22 31.01
C TRP A 14 26.88 20.52 32.43
N LEU A 15 25.61 20.86 32.52
CA LEU A 15 24.92 21.12 33.78
C LEU A 15 23.60 20.33 33.83
N ASP A 16 23.43 19.51 34.85
CA ASP A 16 22.17 18.84 35.16
C ASP A 16 21.50 19.56 36.34
N LEU A 17 20.31 20.12 36.12
CA LEU A 17 19.59 20.93 37.10
C LEU A 17 18.09 20.70 36.97
N GLY A 18 17.40 20.40 38.08
CA GLY A 18 15.95 20.23 38.09
C GLY A 18 15.43 19.14 37.14
N GLY A 19 16.21 18.07 36.94
CA GLY A 19 15.88 16.99 35.99
C GLY A 19 16.05 17.36 34.52
N LYS A 20 16.61 18.53 34.21
CA LYS A 20 16.93 18.98 32.85
C LYS A 20 18.45 19.07 32.68
N ARG A 21 18.90 18.82 31.45
CA ARG A 21 20.29 19.00 31.05
C ARG A 21 20.43 20.29 30.25
N TYR A 22 21.52 21.01 30.50
CA TYR A 22 21.87 22.28 29.89
C TYR A 22 23.32 22.23 29.40
N ARG A 23 23.63 23.13 28.47
CA ARG A 23 24.98 23.31 27.98
C ARG A 23 25.42 24.76 28.13
N LEU A 24 26.53 24.94 28.84
CA LEU A 24 27.20 26.21 29.01
C LEU A 24 28.49 26.21 28.20
N ASP A 25 28.80 27.36 27.62
CA ASP A 25 30.02 27.60 26.87
C ASP A 25 31.26 27.24 27.70
N LYS A 26 32.26 26.62 27.07
CA LYS A 26 33.46 26.11 27.77
C LYS A 26 34.39 27.24 28.23
N ASP A 27 34.38 28.37 27.54
CA ASP A 27 35.32 29.46 27.75
C ASP A 27 34.68 30.63 28.48
N TYR A 28 33.41 30.90 28.19
CA TYR A 28 32.70 32.07 28.70
C TYR A 28 31.53 31.75 29.64
N GLY A 29 31.07 30.49 29.72
CA GLY A 29 29.98 30.09 30.62
C GLY A 29 28.58 30.56 30.21
N TYR A 30 28.42 31.04 28.96
CA TYR A 30 27.12 31.39 28.41
C TYR A 30 26.25 30.14 28.19
N LEU A 31 25.00 30.18 28.65
CA LEU A 31 23.99 29.18 28.31
C LEU A 31 23.74 29.14 26.79
N TRP A 32 23.91 27.97 26.18
CA TRP A 32 23.61 27.72 24.77
C TRP A 32 22.11 27.44 24.56
N THR A 33 21.55 28.03 23.51
CA THR A 33 20.23 27.73 22.96
C THR A 33 20.36 27.47 21.46
N GLY A 34 19.43 26.71 20.88
CA GLY A 34 19.53 26.28 19.48
C GLY A 34 20.51 25.11 19.27
N TRP A 35 20.98 24.95 18.04
CA TRP A 35 21.90 23.89 17.65
C TRP A 35 23.31 24.13 18.22
N TYR A 36 23.91 23.10 18.79
CA TYR A 36 25.26 23.16 19.34
C TYR A 36 25.97 21.82 19.24
N GLU A 37 27.25 21.83 18.88
CA GLU A 37 28.10 20.65 18.85
C GLU A 37 28.98 20.55 20.10
N ALA A 38 28.92 19.41 20.79
CA ALA A 38 29.86 19.03 21.84
C ALA A 38 30.36 17.61 21.61
N ASP A 39 31.68 17.45 21.70
CA ASP A 39 32.34 16.15 21.77
C ASP A 39 31.95 15.24 20.59
N GLY A 40 31.88 15.85 19.39
CA GLY A 40 31.51 15.19 18.12
C GLY A 40 30.02 14.88 17.98
N ARG A 41 29.16 15.43 18.84
CA ARG A 41 27.70 15.22 18.82
C ARG A 41 26.96 16.55 18.77
N VAL A 42 25.88 16.59 18.01
CA VAL A 42 25.03 17.78 17.86
C VAL A 42 23.82 17.66 18.79
N TYR A 43 23.45 18.74 19.46
CA TYR A 43 22.32 18.84 20.38
C TYR A 43 21.47 20.05 20.03
N TYR A 44 20.23 20.09 20.55
CA TYR A 44 19.38 21.27 20.44
C TYR A 44 18.90 21.75 21.81
N GLY A 45 19.25 22.97 22.20
CA GLY A 45 18.73 23.65 23.38
C GLY A 45 17.45 24.42 23.08
N ARG A 46 16.41 24.25 23.91
CA ARG A 46 15.20 25.07 23.86
C ARG A 46 15.49 26.53 24.22
N SER A 47 14.48 27.40 24.14
CA SER A 47 14.60 28.80 24.57
C SER A 47 14.98 28.96 26.04
N ASP A 48 14.63 28.00 26.91
CA ASP A 48 15.06 27.93 28.30
C ASP A 48 16.46 27.29 28.49
N GLY A 49 17.13 26.91 27.39
CA GLY A 49 18.44 26.24 27.37
C GLY A 49 18.40 24.74 27.66
N SER A 50 17.24 24.17 27.98
CA SER A 50 17.14 22.73 28.23
C SER A 50 17.29 21.93 26.94
N ILE A 51 18.07 20.84 26.99
CA ILE A 51 18.26 19.96 25.84
C ILE A 51 16.96 19.26 25.44
N VAL A 52 16.73 19.15 24.13
CA VAL A 52 15.64 18.39 23.53
C VAL A 52 16.02 16.92 23.41
N TYR A 53 15.06 16.05 23.71
CA TYR A 53 15.13 14.60 23.54
C TYR A 53 13.98 14.17 22.64
N GLY A 54 14.18 13.16 21.80
CA GLY A 54 13.15 12.65 20.91
C GLY A 54 12.85 13.58 19.72
N TRP A 55 11.57 13.71 19.37
CA TRP A 55 11.16 14.45 18.17
C TRP A 55 11.26 15.98 18.36
N LEU A 56 11.82 16.65 17.36
CA LEU A 56 11.90 18.10 17.28
C LEU A 56 11.36 18.56 15.91
N ASP A 57 10.36 19.44 15.93
CA ASP A 57 9.88 20.13 14.74
C ASP A 57 10.38 21.58 14.77
N LEU A 58 11.15 21.98 13.74
CA LEU A 58 11.80 23.28 13.67
C LEU A 58 11.89 23.74 12.21
N GLY A 59 11.34 24.93 11.92
CA GLY A 59 11.44 25.56 10.59
C GLY A 59 10.82 24.72 9.47
N GLY A 60 9.74 23.99 9.75
CA GLY A 60 9.09 23.09 8.79
C GLY A 60 9.83 21.77 8.54
N LYS A 61 10.95 21.52 9.25
CA LYS A 61 11.69 20.26 9.23
C LYS A 61 11.48 19.50 10.53
N ARG A 62 11.52 18.18 10.45
CA ARG A 62 11.51 17.28 11.59
C ARG A 62 12.89 16.69 11.80
N TYR A 63 13.30 16.56 13.05
CA TYR A 63 14.57 16.01 13.50
C TYR A 63 14.32 14.98 14.60
N ARG A 64 15.29 14.08 14.78
CA ARG A 64 15.25 13.10 15.85
C ARG A 64 16.49 13.22 16.72
N LEU A 65 16.28 13.62 17.96
CA LEU A 65 17.28 13.61 19.02
C LEU A 65 17.15 12.28 19.77
N ASP A 66 18.27 11.74 20.21
CA ASP A 66 18.30 10.52 21.01
C ASP A 66 17.45 10.69 22.28
N LYS A 67 16.67 9.67 22.63
CA LYS A 67 15.73 9.75 23.74
C LYS A 67 16.42 9.74 25.11
N ASP A 68 17.61 9.17 25.19
CA ASP A 68 18.34 8.95 26.44
C ASP A 68 19.48 9.96 26.55
N TYR A 69 20.09 10.34 25.42
CA TYR A 69 21.29 11.17 25.40
C TYR A 69 21.11 12.54 24.75
N GLY A 70 20.03 12.77 24.00
CA GLY A 70 19.69 14.08 23.41
C GLY A 70 20.53 14.52 22.20
N TYR A 71 21.43 13.67 21.70
CA TYR A 71 22.20 13.99 20.49
C TYR A 71 21.38 13.73 19.21
N LEU A 72 21.62 14.52 18.17
CA LEU A 72 20.97 14.41 16.87
C LEU A 72 21.35 13.11 16.17
N TRP A 73 20.33 12.41 15.65
CA TRP A 73 20.50 11.27 14.76
C TRP A 73 20.57 11.72 13.29
N THR A 74 21.51 11.14 12.55
CA THR A 74 21.62 11.20 11.09
C THR A 74 21.64 9.78 10.53
N GLY A 75 21.28 9.62 9.25
CA GLY A 75 21.18 8.31 8.60
C GLY A 75 19.95 7.51 9.02
N TRP A 76 20.04 6.18 8.90
CA TRP A 76 18.96 5.26 9.26
C TRP A 76 18.75 5.19 10.77
N TYR A 77 17.50 5.32 11.21
CA TYR A 77 17.14 5.26 12.63
C TYR A 77 15.80 4.58 12.84
N GLY A 78 15.74 3.70 13.85
CA GLY A 78 14.53 3.02 14.29
C GLY A 78 13.92 3.68 15.51
N ALA A 79 12.63 4.02 15.45
CA ALA A 79 11.85 4.44 16.62
C ALA A 79 10.41 3.93 16.52
N ASP A 80 9.86 3.50 17.65
CA ASP A 80 8.44 3.13 17.78
C ASP A 80 7.98 2.08 16.75
N GLY A 81 8.87 1.15 16.40
CA GLY A 81 8.62 0.10 15.40
C GLY A 81 8.62 0.61 13.95
N ARG A 82 9.06 1.85 13.70
CA ARG A 82 9.22 2.45 12.37
C ARG A 82 10.68 2.74 12.11
N VAL A 83 11.06 2.78 10.83
CA VAL A 83 12.39 3.18 10.37
C VAL A 83 12.27 4.49 9.61
N TYR A 84 13.23 5.38 9.82
CA TYR A 84 13.34 6.68 9.18
C TYR A 84 14.74 6.85 8.61
N TYR A 85 14.90 7.83 7.72
CA TYR A 85 16.21 8.30 7.30
C TYR A 85 16.34 9.80 7.55
N ALA A 86 17.38 10.21 8.25
CA ALA A 86 17.76 11.61 8.43
C ALA A 86 18.93 11.94 7.50
N ARG A 87 18.87 13.10 6.83
CA ARG A 87 20.00 13.62 6.04
C ARG A 87 21.16 14.02 6.95
N GLU A 88 22.28 14.42 6.35
CA GLU A 88 23.44 14.94 7.09
C GLU A 88 23.09 16.16 7.97
N ASP A 89 22.14 17.00 7.53
CA ASP A 89 21.64 18.13 8.32
C ASP A 89 20.65 17.71 9.44
N GLY A 90 20.43 16.40 9.62
CA GLY A 90 19.52 15.81 10.62
C GLY A 90 18.04 15.85 10.24
N SER A 91 17.69 16.48 9.12
CA SER A 91 16.30 16.56 8.69
C SER A 91 15.79 15.21 8.17
N ILE A 92 14.61 14.80 8.62
CA ILE A 92 13.97 13.56 8.18
C ILE A 92 13.59 13.64 6.69
N VAL A 93 13.87 12.57 5.96
CA VAL A 93 13.52 12.41 4.55
C VAL A 93 12.08 11.93 4.41
N TYR A 94 11.40 12.50 3.43
CA TYR A 94 10.06 12.13 2.99
C TYR A 94 10.10 11.81 1.50
N GLY A 95 9.33 10.82 1.05
CA GLY A 95 9.27 10.43 -0.36
C GLY A 95 10.46 9.58 -0.82
N TRP A 96 10.92 9.82 -2.04
CA TRP A 96 11.98 9.01 -2.66
C TRP A 96 13.37 9.32 -2.09
N LEU A 97 14.15 8.27 -1.86
CA LEU A 97 15.54 8.37 -1.41
C LEU A 97 16.40 7.42 -2.25
N ASP A 98 17.42 7.96 -2.91
CA ASP A 98 18.48 7.18 -3.55
C ASP A 98 19.72 7.25 -2.66
N LEU A 99 20.24 6.08 -2.27
CA LEU A 99 21.38 5.94 -1.36
C LEU A 99 22.18 4.69 -1.74
N ASP A 100 23.48 4.85 -1.98
CA ASP A 100 24.42 3.77 -2.29
C ASP A 100 23.96 2.83 -3.42
N GLY A 101 23.41 3.41 -4.50
CA GLY A 101 22.89 2.66 -5.65
C GLY A 101 21.57 1.93 -5.40
N LYS A 102 20.97 2.08 -4.22
CA LYS A 102 19.65 1.55 -3.88
C LYS A 102 18.64 2.69 -3.80
N ARG A 103 17.38 2.37 -4.14
CA ARG A 103 16.24 3.28 -4.00
C ARG A 103 15.33 2.83 -2.87
N TYR A 104 14.80 3.78 -2.11
CA TYR A 104 13.90 3.58 -0.99
C TYR A 104 12.70 4.52 -1.12
N ARG A 105 11.62 4.18 -0.44
CA ARG A 105 10.43 5.03 -0.31
C ARG A 105 10.14 5.30 1.15
N LEU A 106 10.21 6.56 1.54
CA LEU A 106 9.76 7.07 2.83
C LEU A 106 8.35 7.63 2.61
N ASP A 107 7.44 7.37 3.54
CA ASP A 107 6.09 7.90 3.51
C ASP A 107 6.11 9.43 3.49
N ILE A 108 5.30 10.02 2.61
CA ILE A 108 5.33 11.47 2.38
C ILE A 108 4.76 12.28 3.54
N ASN A 109 3.92 11.67 4.38
CA ASN A 109 3.23 12.35 5.47
C ASN A 109 3.97 12.18 6.80
N ASN A 110 4.59 11.02 7.02
CA ASN A 110 5.16 10.67 8.32
C ASN A 110 6.62 10.21 8.29
N GLY A 111 7.21 10.02 7.10
CA GLY A 111 8.64 9.74 6.94
C GLY A 111 9.05 8.30 7.22
N PHE A 112 8.09 7.38 7.36
CA PHE A 112 8.39 5.97 7.63
C PHE A 112 8.87 5.26 6.37
N LEU A 113 9.90 4.42 6.49
CA LEU A 113 10.34 3.54 5.43
C LEU A 113 9.25 2.54 5.05
N TRP A 114 8.97 2.45 3.75
CA TRP A 114 8.11 1.43 3.17
C TRP A 114 8.88 0.13 2.96
N THR A 115 8.27 -0.95 3.43
CA THR A 115 8.66 -2.33 3.12
C THR A 115 7.43 -3.07 2.61
N GLY A 116 7.61 -4.09 1.78
CA GLY A 116 6.53 -4.81 1.12
C GLY A 116 5.94 -4.04 -0.06
N TRP A 117 4.72 -4.42 -0.44
CA TRP A 117 4.01 -3.84 -1.59
C TRP A 117 3.48 -2.44 -1.33
N PHE A 118 3.72 -1.52 -2.27
CA PHE A 118 3.12 -0.19 -2.26
C PHE A 118 2.92 0.37 -3.68
N SER A 119 2.09 1.40 -3.79
CA SER A 119 1.91 2.20 -5.01
C SER A 119 1.90 3.69 -4.64
N VAL A 120 2.37 4.54 -5.55
CA VAL A 120 2.41 6.00 -5.37
C VAL A 120 1.37 6.73 -6.23
N GLY A 121 0.41 6.01 -6.82
CA GLY A 121 -0.66 6.60 -7.64
C GLY A 121 -0.29 6.90 -9.09
N ASP A 122 0.87 6.39 -9.54
CA ASP A 122 1.39 6.52 -10.91
C ASP A 122 0.96 5.37 -11.84
N GLY A 123 0.11 4.46 -11.34
CA GLY A 123 -0.32 3.26 -12.07
C GLY A 123 0.63 2.07 -11.92
N TYR A 124 1.71 2.21 -11.15
CA TYR A 124 2.67 1.13 -10.90
C TYR A 124 2.64 0.67 -9.44
N TRP A 125 3.09 -0.56 -9.25
CA TRP A 125 3.39 -1.16 -7.97
C TRP A 125 4.90 -1.34 -7.80
N TYR A 126 5.33 -1.27 -6.55
CA TYR A 126 6.70 -1.40 -6.11
C TYR A 126 6.75 -2.39 -4.95
N TYR A 127 7.91 -2.97 -4.71
CA TYR A 127 8.16 -3.80 -3.54
C TYR A 127 9.45 -3.37 -2.85
N GLY A 128 9.32 -2.88 -1.61
CA GLY A 128 10.46 -2.66 -0.73
C GLY A 128 10.87 -3.97 -0.07
N GLY A 129 12.11 -4.41 -0.26
CA GLY A 129 12.65 -5.60 0.40
C GLY A 129 12.67 -5.50 1.93
N PRO A 130 13.16 -6.54 2.62
CA PRO A 130 13.30 -6.51 4.08
C PRO A 130 14.18 -5.38 4.61
N ASP A 131 15.15 -4.93 3.81
CA ASP A 131 16.01 -3.77 4.10
C ASP A 131 15.41 -2.44 3.60
N GLY A 132 14.20 -2.47 3.03
CA GLY A 132 13.49 -1.34 2.42
C GLY A 132 13.99 -0.94 1.05
N ALA A 133 15.04 -1.58 0.54
CA ALA A 133 15.52 -1.33 -0.82
C ALA A 133 14.50 -1.84 -1.83
N ILE A 134 14.16 -1.02 -2.81
CA ILE A 134 13.16 -1.36 -3.81
C ILE A 134 13.74 -2.37 -4.78
N TYR A 135 13.01 -3.45 -5.00
CA TYR A 135 13.40 -4.53 -5.91
C TYR A 135 13.37 -4.06 -7.36
N THR A 136 14.35 -4.51 -8.14
CA THR A 136 14.46 -4.34 -9.59
C THR A 136 14.78 -5.69 -10.23
N GLY A 137 14.39 -5.92 -11.48
CA GLY A 137 14.55 -7.23 -12.12
C GLY A 137 13.56 -8.27 -11.58
N THR A 138 13.94 -9.55 -11.64
CA THR A 138 13.03 -10.67 -11.34
C THR A 138 13.22 -11.20 -9.92
N HIS A 139 12.12 -11.28 -9.17
CA HIS A 139 12.08 -11.77 -7.78
C HIS A 139 10.89 -12.70 -7.54
N VAL A 140 11.05 -13.64 -6.61
CA VAL A 140 9.95 -14.46 -6.10
C VAL A 140 9.47 -13.88 -4.78
N ILE A 141 8.19 -13.51 -4.71
CA ILE A 141 7.53 -12.93 -3.53
C ILE A 141 6.30 -13.79 -3.24
N ASP A 142 6.22 -14.34 -2.04
CA ASP A 142 5.15 -15.26 -1.61
C ASP A 142 4.93 -16.43 -2.59
N GLY A 143 6.02 -16.97 -3.15
CA GLY A 143 6.00 -18.07 -4.10
C GLY A 143 5.60 -17.70 -5.54
N ILE A 144 5.40 -16.41 -5.82
CA ILE A 144 5.03 -15.90 -7.14
C ILE A 144 6.18 -15.08 -7.72
N GLN A 145 6.53 -15.32 -8.98
CA GLN A 145 7.56 -14.56 -9.68
C GLN A 145 7.00 -13.23 -10.20
N TYR A 146 7.67 -12.13 -9.88
CA TYR A 146 7.41 -10.78 -10.39
C TYR A 146 8.64 -10.24 -11.10
N THR A 147 8.41 -9.42 -12.13
CA THR A 147 9.47 -8.65 -12.78
C THR A 147 9.18 -7.17 -12.57
N PHE A 148 10.19 -6.47 -12.07
CA PHE A 148 10.22 -5.03 -11.89
C PHE A 148 11.21 -4.44 -12.89
N ASP A 149 10.91 -3.27 -13.43
CA ASP A 149 11.84 -2.56 -14.31
C ASP A 149 13.03 -1.95 -13.54
N GLU A 150 13.91 -1.25 -14.25
CA GLU A 150 15.09 -0.58 -13.67
C GLU A 150 14.74 0.48 -12.61
N TYR A 151 13.49 0.96 -12.57
CA TYR A 151 12.99 1.91 -11.57
C TYR A 151 12.19 1.23 -10.45
N GLY A 152 12.09 -0.10 -10.47
CA GLY A 152 11.36 -0.90 -9.50
C GLY A 152 9.86 -0.97 -9.73
N ARG A 153 9.39 -0.66 -10.95
CA ARG A 153 7.98 -0.62 -11.30
C ARG A 153 7.49 -1.95 -11.85
N THR A 154 6.31 -2.37 -11.43
CA THR A 154 5.55 -3.44 -12.08
C THR A 154 4.08 -3.03 -12.27
N THR A 155 3.44 -3.53 -13.31
CA THR A 155 1.99 -3.37 -13.52
C THR A 155 1.19 -4.55 -12.96
N VAL A 156 1.88 -5.63 -12.56
CA VAL A 156 1.26 -6.83 -12.01
C VAL A 156 0.99 -6.61 -10.52
N THR A 157 -0.28 -6.56 -10.14
CA THR A 157 -0.67 -6.42 -8.72
C THR A 157 -0.54 -7.76 -7.98
N PRO A 158 -0.40 -7.75 -6.64
CA PRO A 158 -0.41 -8.98 -5.84
C PRO A 158 -1.67 -9.83 -6.06
N VAL A 159 -2.84 -9.19 -6.06
CA VAL A 159 -4.13 -9.86 -6.28
C VAL A 159 -4.19 -10.52 -7.65
N GLN A 160 -3.75 -9.82 -8.69
CA GLN A 160 -3.70 -10.35 -10.05
C GLN A 160 -2.80 -11.59 -10.14
N ALA A 161 -1.61 -11.53 -9.55
CA ALA A 161 -0.66 -12.63 -9.63
C ALA A 161 -1.10 -13.84 -8.80
N GLN A 162 -1.68 -13.61 -7.62
CA GLN A 162 -2.26 -14.67 -6.79
C GLN A 162 -3.43 -15.36 -7.49
N MET A 163 -4.30 -14.60 -8.15
CA MET A 163 -5.37 -15.16 -8.99
C MET A 163 -4.79 -16.01 -10.11
N ALA A 164 -3.75 -15.54 -10.79
CA ALA A 164 -3.10 -16.26 -11.88
C ALA A 164 -2.41 -17.56 -11.43
N SER A 165 -1.78 -17.55 -10.25
CA SER A 165 -1.22 -18.76 -9.64
C SER A 165 -2.32 -19.75 -9.27
N LYS A 166 -3.40 -19.29 -8.63
CA LYS A 166 -4.54 -20.13 -8.23
C LYS A 166 -5.27 -20.74 -9.44
N ALA A 167 -5.36 -20.01 -10.55
CA ALA A 167 -5.99 -20.48 -11.79
C ALA A 167 -5.35 -21.77 -12.33
N GLN A 168 -4.04 -21.96 -12.14
CA GLN A 168 -3.31 -23.12 -12.67
C GLN A 168 -3.83 -24.46 -12.14
N TYR A 169 -4.48 -24.46 -10.97
CA TYR A 169 -5.01 -25.66 -10.32
C TYR A 169 -6.42 -26.05 -10.77
N TYR A 170 -7.03 -25.33 -11.72
CA TYR A 170 -8.37 -25.61 -12.21
C TYR A 170 -8.39 -25.95 -13.70
N GLY A 171 -9.07 -27.05 -14.05
CA GLY A 171 -9.37 -27.40 -15.44
C GLY A 171 -10.72 -26.81 -15.89
N SER A 172 -10.89 -26.54 -17.18
CA SER A 172 -12.14 -26.05 -17.78
C SER A 172 -12.50 -26.89 -19.02
N ASN A 173 -13.79 -26.98 -19.33
CA ASN A 173 -14.27 -27.70 -20.52
C ASN A 173 -14.07 -26.91 -21.83
N THR A 174 -13.61 -25.67 -21.72
CA THR A 174 -13.34 -24.78 -22.85
C THR A 174 -11.91 -24.26 -22.75
N GLY A 175 -11.44 -23.58 -23.79
CA GLY A 175 -10.16 -22.85 -23.75
C GLY A 175 -10.17 -21.61 -22.86
N TYR A 176 -11.18 -21.42 -22.01
CA TYR A 176 -11.32 -20.30 -21.09
C TYR A 176 -11.50 -20.77 -19.65
N LEU A 177 -11.14 -19.92 -18.69
CA LEU A 177 -11.42 -20.10 -17.26
C LEU A 177 -11.75 -18.73 -16.65
N VAL A 178 -12.81 -18.66 -15.84
CA VAL A 178 -13.20 -17.44 -15.13
C VAL A 178 -12.92 -17.64 -13.64
N MET A 179 -12.18 -16.70 -13.05
CA MET A 179 -11.83 -16.67 -11.63
C MET A 179 -12.43 -15.41 -11.00
N VAL A 180 -13.07 -15.54 -9.84
CA VAL A 180 -13.67 -14.42 -9.12
C VAL A 180 -13.17 -14.42 -7.68
N ASP A 181 -12.39 -13.40 -7.36
CA ASP A 181 -11.96 -13.10 -5.99
C ASP A 181 -13.03 -12.24 -5.32
N THR A 182 -13.77 -12.84 -4.38
CA THR A 182 -14.86 -12.20 -3.65
C THR A 182 -14.38 -11.32 -2.49
N THR A 183 -13.13 -11.50 -2.05
CA THR A 183 -12.50 -10.69 -1.00
C THR A 183 -12.02 -9.37 -1.59
N ASN A 184 -11.22 -9.45 -2.66
CA ASN A 184 -10.62 -8.28 -3.30
C ASN A 184 -11.52 -7.67 -4.40
N ASN A 185 -12.63 -8.34 -4.74
CA ASN A 185 -13.60 -7.92 -5.74
C ASN A 185 -12.97 -7.72 -7.14
N TYR A 186 -12.31 -8.78 -7.60
CA TYR A 186 -11.77 -8.87 -8.96
C TYR A 186 -12.27 -10.10 -9.69
N LEU A 187 -12.46 -9.96 -11.01
CA LEU A 187 -12.72 -11.05 -11.92
C LEU A 187 -11.57 -11.14 -12.93
N GLY A 188 -10.98 -12.33 -13.02
CA GLY A 188 -10.00 -12.68 -14.04
C GLY A 188 -10.59 -13.64 -15.06
N VAL A 189 -10.26 -13.42 -16.32
CA VAL A 189 -10.52 -14.38 -17.39
C VAL A 189 -9.20 -14.86 -17.92
N PHE A 190 -9.04 -16.17 -18.04
CA PHE A 190 -7.85 -16.84 -18.54
C PHE A 190 -8.16 -17.56 -19.85
N THR A 191 -7.14 -17.75 -20.67
CA THR A 191 -7.17 -18.57 -21.88
C THR A 191 -6.05 -19.61 -21.85
N GLY A 192 -6.28 -20.79 -22.41
CA GLY A 192 -5.34 -21.91 -22.36
C GLY A 192 -5.98 -23.20 -21.87
N SER A 193 -5.26 -23.93 -21.01
CA SER A 193 -5.68 -25.24 -20.49
C SER A 193 -5.13 -25.48 -19.09
N TYR A 194 -5.54 -26.58 -18.45
CA TYR A 194 -5.11 -26.95 -17.10
C TYR A 194 -3.57 -26.90 -16.93
N GLY A 195 -3.11 -26.19 -15.90
CA GLY A 195 -1.68 -25.98 -15.61
C GLY A 195 -0.94 -25.00 -16.54
N ASN A 196 -1.60 -24.50 -17.60
CA ASN A 196 -1.01 -23.58 -18.59
C ASN A 196 -2.01 -22.47 -18.96
N TRP A 197 -2.52 -21.77 -17.95
CA TRP A 197 -3.44 -20.65 -18.14
C TRP A 197 -2.69 -19.32 -18.24
N SER A 198 -3.04 -18.53 -19.25
CA SER A 198 -2.59 -17.14 -19.41
C SER A 198 -3.72 -16.18 -19.08
N LEU A 199 -3.46 -15.20 -18.21
CA LEU A 199 -4.43 -14.17 -17.86
C LEU A 199 -4.74 -13.29 -19.08
N LEU A 200 -6.00 -13.30 -19.52
CA LEU A 200 -6.47 -12.57 -20.68
C LEU A 200 -7.12 -11.24 -20.28
N LYS A 201 -7.93 -11.23 -19.23
CA LYS A 201 -8.61 -10.04 -18.70
C LYS A 201 -8.57 -10.04 -17.18
N PHE A 202 -8.47 -8.85 -16.59
CA PHE A 202 -8.50 -8.65 -15.14
C PHE A 202 -9.25 -7.37 -14.84
N TRP A 203 -10.40 -7.49 -14.18
CA TRP A 203 -11.34 -6.40 -14.01
C TRP A 203 -11.82 -6.29 -12.58
N ARG A 204 -11.95 -5.04 -12.12
CA ARG A 204 -12.63 -4.75 -10.87
C ARG A 204 -14.11 -5.09 -11.02
N CYS A 205 -14.64 -5.87 -10.08
CA CYS A 205 -16.05 -6.27 -10.07
C CYS A 205 -16.70 -5.87 -8.74
N SER A 206 -18.00 -6.10 -8.57
CA SER A 206 -18.65 -6.13 -7.25
C SER A 206 -19.26 -7.49 -7.04
N THR A 207 -19.05 -8.07 -5.86
CA THR A 207 -19.61 -9.38 -5.49
C THR A 207 -20.69 -9.24 -4.41
N GLY A 208 -21.23 -10.37 -3.94
CA GLY A 208 -22.34 -10.42 -2.99
C GLY A 208 -21.99 -9.80 -1.65
N ALA A 209 -22.94 -9.05 -1.07
CA ALA A 209 -22.84 -8.53 0.29
C ALA A 209 -22.76 -9.67 1.32
N SER A 210 -22.31 -9.39 2.54
CA SER A 210 -22.23 -10.42 3.60
C SER A 210 -23.58 -11.10 3.90
N SER A 211 -24.69 -10.37 3.76
CA SER A 211 -26.05 -10.88 3.94
C SER A 211 -26.57 -11.70 2.76
N THR A 212 -25.98 -11.53 1.57
CA THR A 212 -26.35 -12.21 0.32
C THR A 212 -25.07 -12.52 -0.49
N PRO A 213 -24.20 -13.39 0.04
CA PRO A 213 -22.86 -13.55 -0.49
C PRO A 213 -22.87 -14.22 -1.86
N THR A 214 -21.86 -13.91 -2.66
CA THR A 214 -21.59 -14.72 -3.87
C THR A 214 -21.23 -16.13 -3.42
N VAL A 215 -21.87 -17.13 -4.02
CA VAL A 215 -21.54 -18.54 -3.75
C VAL A 215 -20.07 -18.79 -4.02
N LEU A 216 -19.42 -19.58 -3.18
CA LEU A 216 -18.03 -20.01 -3.33
C LEU A 216 -18.00 -21.43 -3.89
N GLY A 217 -17.07 -21.71 -4.78
CA GLY A 217 -16.90 -23.04 -5.35
C GLY A 217 -16.51 -23.04 -6.81
N GLN A 218 -16.72 -24.20 -7.45
CA GLN A 218 -16.47 -24.41 -8.87
C GLN A 218 -17.79 -24.66 -9.57
N PHE A 219 -18.04 -23.87 -10.61
CA PHE A 219 -19.26 -23.90 -11.38
C PHE A 219 -18.94 -23.84 -12.88
N THR A 220 -19.98 -23.80 -13.71
CA THR A 220 -19.83 -23.70 -15.16
C THR A 220 -20.78 -22.67 -15.72
N VAL A 221 -20.33 -21.91 -16.71
CA VAL A 221 -21.17 -20.99 -17.46
C VAL A 221 -22.37 -21.74 -18.03
N GLY A 222 -23.57 -21.26 -17.70
CA GLY A 222 -24.86 -21.79 -18.12
C GLY A 222 -25.56 -20.86 -19.10
N ALA A 223 -26.80 -20.50 -18.78
CA ALA A 223 -27.63 -19.61 -19.58
C ALA A 223 -27.03 -18.20 -19.74
N LYS A 224 -27.36 -17.56 -20.85
CA LYS A 224 -26.94 -16.18 -21.17
C LYS A 224 -28.14 -15.41 -21.69
N GLY A 225 -28.19 -14.11 -21.43
CA GLY A 225 -29.23 -13.26 -22.00
C GLY A 225 -28.89 -11.78 -21.98
N TYR A 226 -29.64 -11.04 -22.80
CA TYR A 226 -29.35 -9.62 -23.06
C TYR A 226 -29.61 -8.72 -21.87
N SER A 227 -30.71 -8.93 -21.14
CA SER A 227 -31.05 -8.11 -19.97
C SER A 227 -31.98 -8.83 -19.01
N PHE A 228 -32.02 -8.33 -17.77
CA PHE A 228 -32.98 -8.72 -16.74
C PHE A 228 -33.13 -7.60 -15.70
N GLY A 229 -34.11 -7.74 -14.80
CA GLY A 229 -34.38 -6.80 -13.71
C GLY A 229 -35.79 -6.23 -13.75
N SER A 230 -36.30 -5.84 -12.58
CA SER A 230 -37.60 -5.19 -12.40
C SER A 230 -37.41 -3.95 -11.52
N GLY A 231 -37.80 -2.77 -12.03
CA GLY A 231 -37.47 -1.47 -11.44
C GLY A 231 -36.02 -1.01 -11.72
N TYR A 232 -35.23 -1.83 -12.40
CA TYR A 232 -33.87 -1.55 -12.88
C TYR A 232 -33.56 -2.47 -14.06
N THR A 233 -32.51 -2.16 -14.81
CA THR A 233 -32.00 -3.05 -15.85
C THR A 233 -30.54 -3.40 -15.59
N CYS A 234 -30.24 -4.69 -15.69
CA CYS A 234 -28.89 -5.21 -15.83
C CYS A 234 -28.78 -5.83 -17.22
N TYR A 235 -27.65 -5.62 -17.88
CA TYR A 235 -27.39 -6.07 -19.23
C TYR A 235 -26.34 -7.19 -19.24
N TYR A 236 -26.39 -8.00 -20.30
CA TYR A 236 -25.41 -9.02 -20.66
C TYR A 236 -25.13 -10.02 -19.53
N TYR A 237 -26.16 -10.71 -19.08
CA TYR A 237 -25.97 -11.70 -18.02
C TYR A 237 -25.39 -13.00 -18.57
N THR A 238 -24.50 -13.59 -17.78
CA THR A 238 -23.95 -14.94 -17.95
C THR A 238 -24.14 -15.67 -16.63
N GLN A 239 -25.02 -16.68 -16.60
CA GLN A 239 -25.27 -17.51 -15.43
C GLN A 239 -24.07 -18.41 -15.14
N PHE A 240 -23.75 -18.60 -13.87
CA PHE A 240 -22.78 -19.61 -13.46
C PHE A 240 -23.31 -20.59 -12.42
N PHE A 241 -24.35 -20.25 -11.64
CA PHE A 241 -24.98 -21.18 -10.70
C PHE A 241 -26.37 -20.68 -10.31
N GLY A 242 -27.46 -21.44 -10.49
CA GLY A 242 -28.81 -21.00 -10.10
C GLY A 242 -29.11 -19.55 -10.53
N ASP A 243 -29.48 -18.69 -9.57
CA ASP A 243 -29.73 -17.25 -9.81
C ASP A 243 -28.47 -16.36 -9.72
N TYR A 244 -27.28 -16.95 -9.66
CA TYR A 244 -26.00 -16.25 -9.60
C TYR A 244 -25.48 -15.99 -11.00
N LEU A 245 -25.38 -14.70 -11.34
CA LEU A 245 -25.07 -14.19 -12.65
C LEU A 245 -23.82 -13.31 -12.62
N ILE A 246 -23.02 -13.34 -13.69
CA ILE A 246 -22.06 -12.29 -14.04
C ILE A 246 -22.78 -11.35 -15.00
N HIS A 247 -22.91 -10.06 -14.67
CA HIS A 247 -23.69 -9.10 -15.47
C HIS A 247 -23.19 -7.67 -15.28
N SER A 248 -23.75 -6.71 -16.03
CA SER A 248 -23.39 -5.30 -15.90
C SER A 248 -23.75 -4.72 -14.52
N ILE A 249 -23.24 -3.55 -14.19
CA ILE A 249 -23.79 -2.67 -13.15
C ILE A 249 -25.28 -2.36 -13.42
N LYS A 250 -25.96 -1.74 -12.45
CA LYS A 250 -27.39 -1.44 -12.56
C LYS A 250 -27.63 -0.14 -13.31
N TYR A 251 -28.64 -0.16 -14.15
CA TYR A 251 -29.16 0.98 -14.89
C TYR A 251 -30.62 1.26 -14.52
N TYR A 252 -31.06 2.50 -14.74
CA TYR A 252 -32.49 2.81 -14.69
C TYR A 252 -33.22 1.99 -15.74
N GLN A 253 -34.45 1.56 -15.39
CA GLN A 253 -35.24 0.62 -16.18
C GLN A 253 -35.27 1.01 -17.67
N ASN A 254 -34.85 0.08 -18.53
CA ASN A 254 -34.82 0.19 -19.99
C ASN A 254 -33.94 1.33 -20.53
N THR A 255 -32.93 1.76 -19.77
CA THR A 255 -31.99 2.80 -20.19
C THR A 255 -30.54 2.36 -19.99
N PHE A 256 -29.61 3.12 -20.54
CA PHE A 256 -28.18 3.03 -20.21
C PHE A 256 -27.72 4.12 -19.22
N SER A 257 -28.67 4.78 -18.55
CA SER A 257 -28.36 5.71 -17.46
C SER A 257 -28.04 4.92 -16.19
N VAL A 258 -26.86 5.12 -15.64
CA VAL A 258 -26.37 4.37 -14.48
C VAL A 258 -27.24 4.66 -13.25
N LEU A 259 -27.76 3.60 -12.63
CA LEU A 259 -28.48 3.64 -11.35
C LEU A 259 -27.54 3.36 -10.18
N ASP A 260 -26.66 2.37 -10.32
CA ASP A 260 -25.63 2.04 -9.32
C ASP A 260 -24.38 1.49 -10.02
N GLY A 261 -23.37 2.35 -10.16
CA GLY A 261 -22.10 2.03 -10.82
C GLY A 261 -20.97 1.64 -9.87
N ARG A 262 -21.26 1.40 -8.58
CA ARG A 262 -20.20 1.10 -7.60
C ARG A 262 -19.55 -0.26 -7.88
N LEU A 263 -18.23 -0.25 -7.89
CA LEU A 263 -17.36 -1.41 -8.13
C LEU A 263 -16.30 -1.54 -7.03
N GLY A 264 -15.82 -2.76 -6.84
CA GLY A 264 -14.77 -3.10 -5.89
C GLY A 264 -15.24 -3.26 -4.45
N MET A 265 -16.50 -3.65 -4.26
CA MET A 265 -17.09 -3.85 -2.95
C MET A 265 -18.19 -4.91 -2.97
N ASN A 266 -18.44 -5.52 -1.82
CA ASN A 266 -19.47 -6.54 -1.61
C ASN A 266 -20.85 -5.90 -1.44
N ILE A 267 -21.61 -5.73 -2.53
CA ILE A 267 -22.88 -4.99 -2.56
C ILE A 267 -24.00 -5.63 -3.38
N SER A 268 -23.73 -6.78 -4.02
CA SER A 268 -24.74 -7.46 -4.82
C SER A 268 -25.58 -8.42 -3.97
N HIS A 269 -26.69 -8.90 -4.54
CA HIS A 269 -27.43 -10.04 -4.01
C HIS A 269 -26.86 -11.33 -4.61
N GLY A 270 -25.59 -11.63 -4.30
CA GLY A 270 -24.87 -12.81 -4.79
C GLY A 270 -24.24 -12.73 -6.18
N CYS A 271 -24.78 -11.91 -7.09
CA CYS A 271 -24.24 -11.77 -8.46
C CYS A 271 -22.86 -11.09 -8.54
N VAL A 272 -22.16 -11.24 -9.66
CA VAL A 272 -20.92 -10.52 -9.96
C VAL A 272 -21.23 -9.39 -10.94
N ARG A 273 -21.01 -8.15 -10.53
CA ARG A 273 -21.26 -6.96 -11.36
C ARG A 273 -19.98 -6.45 -12.02
N LEU A 274 -20.06 -6.08 -13.28
CA LEU A 274 -18.98 -5.50 -14.08
C LEU A 274 -19.45 -4.22 -14.79
N PRO A 275 -18.54 -3.35 -15.29
CA PRO A 275 -18.95 -2.33 -16.24
C PRO A 275 -19.52 -2.96 -17.53
N LEU A 276 -20.25 -2.14 -18.31
CA LEU A 276 -21.12 -2.62 -19.39
C LEU A 276 -20.37 -3.43 -20.45
N ASP A 277 -19.23 -2.90 -20.90
CA ASP A 277 -18.49 -3.47 -22.02
C ASP A 277 -17.78 -4.76 -21.62
N GLU A 278 -17.33 -4.88 -20.37
CA GLU A 278 -16.76 -6.09 -19.79
C GLU A 278 -17.82 -7.18 -19.65
N ALA A 279 -19.01 -6.84 -19.15
CA ALA A 279 -20.14 -7.77 -19.11
C ALA A 279 -20.54 -8.24 -20.51
N ARG A 280 -20.62 -7.30 -21.47
CA ARG A 280 -20.88 -7.60 -22.89
C ARG A 280 -19.83 -8.54 -23.47
N TRP A 281 -18.56 -8.29 -23.17
CA TRP A 281 -17.45 -9.12 -23.64
C TRP A 281 -17.53 -10.54 -23.09
N ILE A 282 -17.81 -10.72 -21.79
CA ILE A 282 -18.01 -12.06 -21.21
C ILE A 282 -19.21 -12.76 -21.85
N TYR A 283 -20.32 -12.04 -21.99
CA TYR A 283 -21.54 -12.54 -22.62
C TYR A 283 -21.25 -13.09 -24.03
N SER A 284 -20.53 -12.34 -24.87
CA SER A 284 -20.27 -12.69 -26.26
C SER A 284 -19.11 -13.66 -26.47
N THR A 285 -18.11 -13.65 -25.58
CA THR A 285 -16.84 -14.36 -25.83
C THR A 285 -16.75 -15.68 -25.07
N ILE A 286 -17.28 -15.73 -23.84
CA ILE A 286 -17.05 -16.87 -22.95
C ILE A 286 -18.10 -17.96 -23.19
N PRO A 287 -17.74 -19.15 -23.72
CA PRO A 287 -18.73 -20.16 -24.09
C PRO A 287 -19.41 -20.80 -22.88
N THR A 288 -20.62 -21.30 -23.06
CA THR A 288 -21.29 -22.21 -22.10
C THR A 288 -20.40 -23.43 -21.84
N GLY A 289 -20.39 -23.90 -20.59
CA GLY A 289 -19.50 -24.96 -20.11
C GLY A 289 -18.13 -24.48 -19.61
N THR A 290 -17.77 -23.21 -19.84
CA THR A 290 -16.54 -22.61 -19.26
C THR A 290 -16.58 -22.68 -17.74
N LYS A 291 -15.50 -23.13 -17.09
CA LYS A 291 -15.41 -23.14 -15.63
C LYS A 291 -15.41 -21.72 -15.05
N VAL A 292 -16.20 -21.54 -14.00
CA VAL A 292 -16.21 -20.34 -13.16
C VAL A 292 -15.83 -20.76 -11.74
N VAL A 293 -14.77 -20.19 -11.19
CA VAL A 293 -14.35 -20.44 -9.81
C VAL A 293 -14.51 -19.16 -9.01
N THR A 294 -15.26 -19.23 -7.93
CA THR A 294 -15.44 -18.12 -6.99
C THR A 294 -14.77 -18.48 -5.66
N TYR A 295 -13.93 -17.59 -5.15
CA TYR A 295 -13.09 -17.86 -3.98
C TYR A 295 -12.90 -16.60 -3.12
N ARG A 296 -12.25 -16.78 -1.97
CA ARG A 296 -11.85 -15.71 -1.04
C ARG A 296 -10.35 -15.53 -1.03
#